data_AF-A0A7S2HS00-F1
#
_entry.id   AF-A0A7S2HS00-F1
#
_cell.length_a   1.000
_cell.length_b   1.000
_cell.length_c   1.000
_cell.angle_alpha   90.00
_cell.angle_beta   90.00
_cell.angle_gamma   90.00
#
_symmetry.space_group_name_H-M   'P 1'
#
loop_
_entity.id
_entity.type
_entity.pdbx_description
1 polymer ?
#
loop_
_entity_poly.entity_id
_entity_poly.type
_entity_poly.pdbx_seq_one_letter_code
_entity_poly.pdbx_strand_id
1 'polypeptide(L)'
;LNTHAVAASASATAREKAEQAQVSARAARLVAEEKAATAAATELAASIIEEPEETSGMIEVSDPITNNKIRCYHSIRCSGGTGIFQRHNFEGLWALSKGEEVSGGHAHYEHRTPNGQVVHLFHVNSAYGGAPRWVIGPVPGNENGWGFVDTAATHPEIIQEKWMVWMETSWEESRRLLFRGVVDGAEEWAVGDEDEEEEEDDDE
;
A
#
# COMPACT_ATOMS: atom_id res chain seq x y z
N LEU A 1 27.16 -15.24 -60.86
CA LEU A 1 25.73 -14.90 -60.70
C LEU A 1 25.23 -14.86 -59.24
N ASN A 2 26.09 -14.89 -58.20
CA ASN A 2 25.59 -15.07 -56.81
C ASN A 2 25.97 -13.98 -55.79
N THR A 3 26.65 -12.91 -56.17
CA THR A 3 27.10 -11.85 -55.23
C THR A 3 26.06 -10.74 -55.02
N HIS A 4 25.23 -10.45 -56.01
CA HIS A 4 24.19 -9.41 -55.90
C HIS A 4 23.01 -9.82 -55.00
N ALA A 5 22.65 -11.11 -54.98
CA ALA A 5 21.57 -11.62 -54.12
C ALA A 5 21.93 -11.59 -52.62
N VAL A 6 23.19 -11.85 -52.28
CA VAL A 6 23.68 -11.85 -50.89
C VAL A 6 23.75 -10.42 -50.34
N ALA A 7 24.19 -9.45 -51.17
CA ALA A 7 24.22 -8.04 -50.78
C ALA A 7 22.82 -7.45 -50.54
N ALA A 8 21.85 -7.82 -51.37
CA ALA A 8 20.45 -7.40 -51.20
C ALA A 8 19.80 -8.01 -49.94
N SER A 9 20.09 -9.29 -49.64
CA SER A 9 19.60 -9.96 -48.44
C SER A 9 20.21 -9.37 -47.15
N ALA A 10 21.51 -9.09 -47.13
CA ALA A 10 22.16 -8.44 -46.00
C ALA A 10 21.64 -7.00 -45.75
N SER A 11 21.35 -6.26 -46.81
CA SER A 11 20.76 -4.92 -46.72
C SER A 11 19.32 -4.94 -46.19
N ALA A 12 18.54 -5.97 -46.51
CA ALA A 12 17.18 -6.13 -45.99
C ALA A 12 17.19 -6.44 -44.49
N THR A 13 18.05 -7.37 -44.04
CA THR A 13 18.19 -7.72 -42.63
C THR A 13 18.73 -6.57 -41.77
N ALA A 14 19.63 -5.74 -42.30
CA ALA A 14 20.12 -4.56 -41.60
C ALA A 14 19.02 -3.50 -41.39
N ARG A 15 18.13 -3.35 -42.38
CA ARG A 15 17.00 -2.41 -42.32
C ARG A 15 15.94 -2.86 -41.31
N GLU A 16 15.62 -4.14 -41.29
CA GLU A 16 14.69 -4.74 -40.34
C GLU A 16 15.16 -4.60 -38.88
N LYS A 17 16.47 -4.82 -38.63
CA LYS A 17 17.06 -4.59 -37.30
C LYS A 17 17.03 -3.12 -36.89
N ALA A 18 17.25 -2.19 -37.82
CA ALA A 18 17.19 -0.76 -37.54
C ALA A 18 15.77 -0.30 -37.22
N GLU A 19 14.77 -0.80 -37.94
CA GLU A 19 13.35 -0.53 -37.66
C GLU A 19 12.92 -1.11 -36.31
N GLN A 20 13.34 -2.34 -35.98
CA GLN A 20 13.06 -2.96 -34.69
C GLN A 20 13.70 -2.20 -33.51
N ALA A 21 14.93 -1.71 -33.68
CA ALA A 21 15.61 -0.87 -32.69
C ALA A 21 14.91 0.48 -32.49
N GLN A 22 14.42 1.10 -33.57
CA GLN A 22 13.65 2.34 -33.47
C GLN A 22 12.30 2.14 -32.76
N VAL A 23 11.60 1.05 -33.05
CA VAL A 23 10.33 0.70 -32.37
C VAL A 23 10.57 0.46 -30.89
N SER A 24 11.61 -0.29 -30.53
CA SER A 24 11.98 -0.56 -29.13
C SER A 24 12.39 0.72 -28.38
N ALA A 25 13.17 1.60 -29.00
CA ALA A 25 13.55 2.87 -28.40
C ALA A 25 12.35 3.80 -28.18
N ARG A 26 11.40 3.83 -29.12
CA ARG A 26 10.16 4.60 -28.98
C ARG A 26 9.27 4.04 -27.86
N ALA A 27 9.15 2.72 -27.76
CA ALA A 27 8.41 2.07 -26.67
C ALA A 27 9.04 2.37 -25.31
N ALA A 28 10.37 2.27 -25.19
CA ALA A 28 11.08 2.61 -23.95
C ALA A 28 10.89 4.07 -23.55
N ARG A 29 10.88 5.00 -24.53
CA ARG A 29 10.64 6.42 -24.26
C ARG A 29 9.21 6.69 -23.79
N LEU A 30 8.22 6.04 -24.38
CA LEU A 30 6.83 6.15 -23.96
C LEU A 30 6.62 5.63 -22.53
N VAL A 31 7.24 4.50 -22.18
CA VAL A 31 7.20 3.96 -20.81
C VAL A 31 7.88 4.91 -19.81
N ALA A 32 8.98 5.56 -20.20
CA ALA A 32 9.65 6.54 -19.36
C ALA A 32 8.83 7.83 -19.19
N GLU A 33 8.20 8.32 -20.26
CA GLU A 33 7.30 9.48 -20.23
C GLU A 33 6.05 9.20 -19.37
N GLU A 34 5.49 8.00 -19.46
CA GLU A 34 4.35 7.55 -18.64
C GLU A 34 4.73 7.47 -17.16
N LYS A 35 5.87 6.84 -16.82
CA LYS A 35 6.38 6.81 -15.44
C LYS A 35 6.61 8.20 -14.86
N ALA A 36 7.15 9.13 -15.65
CA ALA A 36 7.37 10.50 -15.22
C ALA A 36 6.05 11.26 -15.00
N ALA A 37 5.05 11.04 -15.88
CA ALA A 37 3.73 11.63 -15.74
C ALA A 37 2.99 11.09 -14.51
N THR A 38 3.09 9.78 -14.23
CA THR A 38 2.53 9.17 -13.01
C THR A 38 3.18 9.74 -11.76
N ALA A 39 4.52 9.83 -11.73
CA ALA A 39 5.23 10.42 -10.59
C ALA A 39 4.81 11.87 -10.32
N ALA A 40 4.69 12.70 -11.36
CA ALA A 40 4.24 14.08 -11.23
C ALA A 40 2.76 14.18 -10.81
N ALA A 41 1.90 13.26 -11.25
CA ALA A 41 0.51 13.20 -10.84
C ALA A 41 0.36 12.78 -9.37
N THR A 42 1.18 11.83 -8.91
CA THR A 42 1.24 11.42 -7.49
C THR A 42 1.71 12.58 -6.61
N GLU A 43 2.73 13.33 -7.04
CA GLU A 43 3.23 14.50 -6.31
C GLU A 43 2.17 15.63 -6.24
N LEU A 44 1.44 15.86 -7.32
CA LEU A 44 0.34 16.82 -7.35
C LEU A 44 -0.83 16.36 -6.45
N ALA A 45 -1.20 15.08 -6.48
CA ALA A 45 -2.26 14.52 -5.65
C ALA A 45 -1.93 14.62 -4.15
N ALA A 46 -0.67 14.39 -3.77
CA ALA A 46 -0.18 14.57 -2.40
C ALA A 46 -0.28 16.03 -1.91
N SER A 47 -0.22 17.01 -2.82
CA SER A 47 -0.30 18.44 -2.46
C SER A 47 -1.72 18.99 -2.24
N ILE A 48 -2.77 18.23 -2.55
CA ILE A 48 -4.17 18.72 -2.57
C ILE A 48 -4.96 18.34 -1.31
N ILE A 49 -4.43 17.46 -0.46
CA ILE A 49 -5.08 17.11 0.80
C ILE A 49 -4.58 18.07 1.89
N GLU A 50 -5.46 18.93 2.41
CA GLU A 50 -5.19 19.65 3.66
C GLU A 50 -5.08 18.62 4.79
N GLU A 51 -3.85 18.27 5.15
CA GLU A 51 -3.59 17.41 6.32
C GLU A 51 -4.11 18.11 7.58
N PRO A 52 -4.96 17.45 8.39
CA PRO A 52 -5.41 18.04 9.64
C PRO A 52 -4.21 18.35 10.55
N GLU A 53 -4.21 19.52 11.21
CA GLU A 53 -3.13 20.01 12.10
C GLU A 53 -2.83 19.13 13.34
N GLU A 54 -3.47 17.97 13.49
CA GLU A 54 -3.19 17.01 14.55
C GLU A 54 -1.89 16.24 14.27
N THR A 55 -0.79 16.96 14.45
CA THR A 55 0.58 16.48 14.30
C THR A 55 1.17 15.94 15.60
N SER A 56 0.39 15.98 16.68
CA SER A 56 0.81 15.54 18.01
C SER A 56 1.08 14.04 18.01
N GLY A 57 2.32 13.65 18.30
CA GLY A 57 2.75 12.23 18.33
C GLY A 57 3.35 11.69 17.03
N MET A 58 3.31 12.44 15.93
CA MET A 58 4.05 12.08 14.71
C MET A 58 5.53 12.39 14.85
N ILE A 59 6.36 11.47 14.35
CA ILE A 59 7.82 11.59 14.25
C ILE A 59 8.26 11.84 12.80
N GLU A 60 9.45 12.43 12.62
CA GLU A 60 10.10 12.49 11.32
C GLU A 60 11.04 11.31 11.13
N VAL A 61 10.87 10.58 10.03
CA VAL A 61 11.74 9.46 9.63
C VAL A 61 12.30 9.76 8.25
N SER A 62 13.59 9.48 8.04
CA SER A 62 14.21 9.65 6.72
C SER A 62 13.99 8.39 5.88
N ASP A 63 13.47 8.56 4.67
CA ASP A 63 13.44 7.51 3.64
C ASP A 63 14.88 7.25 3.19
N PRO A 64 15.42 6.02 3.34
CA PRO A 64 16.80 5.70 3.01
C PRO A 64 17.10 5.75 1.50
N ILE A 65 16.08 5.63 0.64
CA ILE A 65 16.22 5.60 -0.82
C ILE A 65 16.20 7.02 -1.38
N THR A 66 15.21 7.82 -0.97
CA THR A 66 15.00 9.16 -1.52
C THR A 66 15.66 10.27 -0.70
N ASN A 67 16.07 9.96 0.53
CA ASN A 67 16.58 10.91 1.53
C ASN A 67 15.55 12.01 1.89
N ASN A 68 14.28 11.81 1.53
CA ASN A 68 13.19 12.65 1.93
C ASN A 68 12.77 12.33 3.38
N LYS A 69 12.26 13.34 4.08
CA LYS A 69 11.66 13.13 5.40
C LYS A 69 10.18 12.83 5.24
N ILE A 70 9.74 11.76 5.88
CA ILE A 70 8.34 11.42 6.03
C ILE A 70 7.91 11.73 7.47
N ARG A 71 6.66 12.14 7.66
CA ARG A 71 6.05 12.27 8.98
C ARG A 71 5.12 11.09 9.20
N CYS A 72 5.22 10.42 10.33
CA CYS A 72 4.37 9.27 10.63
C CYS A 72 4.34 9.00 12.13
N TYR A 73 3.41 8.16 12.59
CA TYR A 73 3.43 7.70 13.97
C TYR A 73 4.46 6.58 14.17
N HIS A 74 5.01 6.44 15.39
CA HIS A 74 5.82 5.27 15.73
C HIS A 74 4.96 3.99 15.75
N SER A 75 3.70 4.14 16.12
CA SER A 75 2.71 3.05 16.13
C SER A 75 1.33 3.60 15.81
N ILE A 76 0.53 2.78 15.15
CA ILE A 76 -0.88 3.03 14.88
C ILE A 76 -1.71 1.87 15.40
N ARG A 77 -2.99 2.08 15.67
CA ARG A 77 -3.95 1.05 16.04
C ARG A 77 -5.01 0.92 14.96
N CYS A 78 -5.30 -0.32 14.58
CA CYS A 78 -6.37 -0.65 13.65
C CYS A 78 -7.57 -1.21 14.43
N SER A 79 -8.77 -0.78 14.08
CA SER A 79 -10.03 -1.27 14.65
C SER A 79 -10.42 -2.69 14.24
N GLY A 80 -9.73 -3.26 13.24
CA GLY A 80 -10.18 -4.50 12.60
C GLY A 80 -11.32 -4.28 11.62
N GLY A 81 -11.52 -5.27 10.75
CA GLY A 81 -12.61 -5.26 9.76
C GLY A 81 -13.84 -6.03 10.23
N THR A 82 -14.82 -6.17 9.33
CA THR A 82 -16.01 -7.00 9.61
C THR A 82 -15.67 -8.46 9.34
N GLY A 83 -15.91 -9.34 10.32
CA GLY A 83 -15.71 -10.78 10.20
C GLY A 83 -14.41 -11.30 10.83
N ILE A 84 -14.39 -12.60 11.11
CA ILE A 84 -13.39 -13.25 11.97
C ILE A 84 -11.97 -13.14 11.39
N PHE A 85 -11.82 -13.35 10.08
CA PHE A 85 -10.52 -13.25 9.41
C PHE A 85 -9.94 -11.84 9.50
N GLN A 86 -10.76 -10.81 9.24
CA GLN A 86 -10.33 -9.42 9.24
C GLN A 86 -10.03 -8.94 10.67
N ARG A 87 -10.82 -9.39 11.65
CA ARG A 87 -10.63 -9.04 13.05
C ARG A 87 -9.29 -9.54 13.56
N HIS A 88 -9.03 -10.85 13.50
CA HIS A 88 -7.81 -11.42 14.07
C HIS A 88 -6.52 -11.03 13.34
N ASN A 89 -6.59 -10.75 12.03
CA ASN A 89 -5.40 -10.42 11.25
C ASN A 89 -5.08 -8.92 11.24
N PHE A 90 -6.07 -8.05 11.47
CA PHE A 90 -5.87 -6.61 11.32
C PHE A 90 -6.05 -5.83 12.62
N GLU A 91 -6.89 -6.28 13.54
CA GLU A 91 -7.19 -5.54 14.76
C GLU A 91 -5.95 -5.45 15.67
N GLY A 92 -5.78 -4.27 16.28
CA GLY A 92 -4.80 -4.07 17.34
C GLY A 92 -3.66 -3.16 16.90
N LEU A 93 -2.51 -3.35 17.56
CA LEU A 93 -1.36 -2.46 17.40
C LEU A 93 -0.53 -2.83 16.17
N TRP A 94 -0.11 -1.80 15.45
CA TRP A 94 0.79 -1.85 14.31
C TRP A 94 1.98 -0.94 14.62
N ALA A 95 3.19 -1.48 14.53
CA ALA A 95 4.42 -0.74 14.79
C ALA A 95 5.11 -0.36 13.48
N LEU A 96 5.75 0.80 13.43
CA LEU A 96 6.57 1.18 12.28
C LEU A 96 7.66 0.11 12.06
N SER A 97 7.77 -0.41 10.85
CA SER A 97 8.75 -1.46 10.54
C SER A 97 10.16 -0.94 10.77
N LYS A 98 11.01 -1.81 11.34
CA LYS A 98 12.44 -1.56 11.51
C LYS A 98 13.28 -2.24 10.43
N GLY A 99 12.71 -3.24 9.75
CA GLY A 99 13.42 -4.12 8.83
C GLY A 99 13.08 -3.87 7.37
N GLU A 100 11.86 -3.41 7.10
CA GLU A 100 11.42 -3.06 5.76
C GLU A 100 11.55 -1.56 5.54
N GLU A 101 12.02 -1.19 4.36
CA GLU A 101 12.26 0.21 4.03
C GLU A 101 10.93 0.96 3.85
N VAL A 102 10.93 2.25 4.19
CA VAL A 102 9.88 3.19 3.83
C VAL A 102 9.72 3.17 2.30
N SER A 103 8.68 2.51 1.81
CA SER A 103 8.50 2.28 0.37
C SER A 103 7.91 3.52 -0.29
N GLY A 104 8.65 4.10 -1.22
CA GLY A 104 8.17 5.16 -2.09
C GLY A 104 7.76 6.44 -1.36
N GLY A 105 8.41 6.78 -0.24
CA GLY A 105 8.07 7.96 0.56
C GLY A 105 6.90 7.78 1.52
N HIS A 106 6.46 6.54 1.80
CA HIS A 106 5.36 6.26 2.72
C HIS A 106 5.74 5.27 3.82
N ALA A 107 5.20 5.48 5.02
CA ALA A 107 5.46 4.63 6.18
C ALA A 107 5.01 3.18 5.94
N HIS A 108 5.77 2.23 6.48
CA HIS A 108 5.44 0.81 6.46
C HIS A 108 5.25 0.35 7.90
N TYR A 109 4.09 -0.22 8.20
CA TYR A 109 3.78 -0.77 9.51
C TYR A 109 3.67 -2.30 9.50
N GLU A 110 4.01 -2.91 10.63
CA GLU A 110 3.92 -4.34 10.92
C GLU A 110 3.00 -4.60 12.09
N HIS A 111 2.15 -5.61 11.95
CA HIS A 111 1.32 -6.16 13.01
C HIS A 111 1.64 -7.62 13.22
N ARG A 112 1.68 -8.05 14.48
CA ARG A 112 1.82 -9.45 14.86
C ARG A 112 0.46 -9.96 15.30
N THR A 113 -0.09 -10.88 14.53
CA THR A 113 -1.37 -11.51 14.81
C THR A 113 -1.26 -12.43 16.04
N PRO A 114 -2.39 -12.83 16.65
CA PRO A 114 -2.39 -13.77 17.77
C PRO A 114 -1.73 -15.12 17.47
N ASN A 115 -1.73 -15.55 16.20
CA ASN A 115 -1.08 -16.80 15.76
C ASN A 115 0.42 -16.63 15.43
N GLY A 116 0.99 -15.44 15.64
CA GLY A 116 2.41 -15.14 15.46
C GLY A 116 2.80 -14.76 14.03
N GLN A 117 1.86 -14.70 13.09
CA GLN A 117 2.10 -14.21 11.75
C GLN A 117 2.38 -12.70 11.76
N VAL A 118 3.29 -12.24 10.88
CA VAL A 118 3.48 -10.81 10.61
C VAL A 118 2.61 -10.41 9.42
N VAL A 119 1.85 -9.34 9.60
CA VAL A 119 1.05 -8.69 8.56
C VAL A 119 1.60 -7.29 8.36
N HIS A 120 1.63 -6.87 7.10
CA HIS A 120 2.24 -5.63 6.67
C HIS A 120 1.18 -4.68 6.14
N LEU A 121 1.33 -3.40 6.47
CA LEU A 121 0.57 -2.28 5.90
C LEU A 121 1.56 -1.38 5.19
N PHE A 122 1.39 -1.23 3.88
CA PHE A 122 2.35 -0.52 3.03
C PHE A 122 1.63 0.15 1.86
N HIS A 123 2.30 1.14 1.27
CA HIS A 123 1.80 1.86 0.12
C HIS A 123 2.45 1.34 -1.17
N VAL A 124 1.66 1.22 -2.22
CA VAL A 124 2.13 0.84 -3.57
C VAL A 124 1.51 1.76 -4.62
N ASN A 125 2.34 2.12 -5.61
CA ASN A 125 1.83 2.71 -6.84
C ASN A 125 1.34 1.58 -7.74
N SER A 126 0.07 1.61 -8.13
CA SER A 126 -0.51 0.56 -8.98
C SER A 126 0.29 0.38 -10.27
N ALA A 127 0.78 -0.84 -10.52
CA ALA A 127 1.54 -1.22 -11.70
C ALA A 127 0.71 -1.16 -13.00
N TYR A 128 -0.62 -1.07 -12.88
CA TYR A 128 -1.56 -1.09 -14.01
C TYR A 128 -2.15 0.30 -14.32
N GLY A 129 -1.52 1.37 -13.84
CA GLY A 129 -2.00 2.74 -14.04
C GLY A 129 -3.23 3.09 -13.18
N GLY A 130 -3.46 2.32 -12.11
CA GLY A 130 -4.47 2.63 -11.10
C GLY A 130 -4.04 3.77 -10.18
N ALA A 131 -4.97 4.23 -9.34
CA ALA A 131 -4.64 5.15 -8.26
C ALA A 131 -3.59 4.53 -7.32
N PRO A 132 -2.77 5.36 -6.65
CA PRO A 132 -1.99 4.90 -5.51
C PRO A 132 -2.90 4.20 -4.49
N ARG A 133 -2.36 3.20 -3.79
CA ARG A 133 -3.14 2.45 -2.82
C ARG A 133 -2.34 2.01 -1.62
N TRP A 134 -3.04 1.95 -0.49
CA TRP A 134 -2.59 1.24 0.69
C TRP A 134 -3.02 -0.22 0.62
N VAL A 135 -2.13 -1.11 1.05
CA VAL A 135 -2.32 -2.56 1.01
C VAL A 135 -1.98 -3.15 2.36
N ILE A 136 -2.83 -4.07 2.82
CA ILE A 136 -2.62 -4.93 3.98
C ILE A 136 -2.36 -6.33 3.47
N GLY A 137 -1.25 -6.96 3.84
CA GLY A 137 -0.97 -8.31 3.37
C GLY A 137 0.24 -8.97 4.01
N PRO A 138 0.51 -10.24 3.65
CA PRO A 138 1.59 -11.02 4.24
C PRO A 138 2.96 -10.73 3.62
N VAL A 139 3.02 -10.07 2.46
CA VAL A 139 4.26 -9.81 1.73
C VAL A 139 4.30 -8.33 1.34
N PRO A 140 5.28 -7.55 1.85
CA PRO A 140 5.51 -6.16 1.46
C PRO A 140 5.67 -5.98 -0.05
N GLY A 141 5.17 -4.87 -0.58
CA GLY A 141 5.30 -4.50 -2.00
C GLY A 141 4.41 -5.29 -2.98
N ASN A 142 3.64 -6.28 -2.51
CA ASN A 142 2.68 -6.99 -3.33
C ASN A 142 1.33 -6.25 -3.38
N GLU A 143 0.85 -5.91 -4.58
CA GLU A 143 -0.44 -5.22 -4.77
C GLU A 143 -1.66 -6.08 -4.41
N ASN A 144 -1.51 -7.41 -4.42
CA ASN A 144 -2.55 -8.36 -4.10
C ASN A 144 -2.45 -8.80 -2.62
N GLY A 145 -2.82 -7.89 -1.73
CA GLY A 145 -2.92 -8.14 -0.30
C GLY A 145 -4.21 -8.85 0.10
N TRP A 146 -4.45 -8.89 1.42
CA TRP A 146 -5.72 -9.29 2.02
C TRP A 146 -6.68 -8.12 2.20
N GLY A 147 -6.19 -6.90 2.13
CA GLY A 147 -7.00 -5.69 2.05
C GLY A 147 -6.30 -4.61 1.26
N PHE A 148 -7.04 -3.75 0.60
CA PHE A 148 -6.50 -2.57 -0.06
C PHE A 148 -7.51 -1.43 -0.10
N VAL A 149 -7.01 -0.22 -0.32
CA VAL A 149 -7.84 0.96 -0.59
C VAL A 149 -7.14 1.85 -1.59
N ASP A 150 -7.84 2.19 -2.67
CA ASP A 150 -7.40 3.18 -3.63
C ASP A 150 -7.64 4.57 -3.04
N THR A 151 -6.57 5.34 -2.82
CA THR A 151 -6.65 6.63 -2.15
C THR A 151 -5.43 7.49 -2.48
N ALA A 152 -5.61 8.80 -2.45
CA ALA A 152 -4.50 9.75 -2.51
C ALA A 152 -3.89 10.03 -1.13
N ALA A 153 -4.47 9.47 -0.05
CA ALA A 153 -3.98 9.65 1.31
C ALA A 153 -2.53 9.18 1.49
N THR A 154 -1.72 10.08 2.00
CA THR A 154 -0.29 9.86 2.30
C THR A 154 -0.07 9.04 3.57
N HIS A 155 -1.10 8.94 4.42
CA HIS A 155 -1.06 8.24 5.70
C HIS A 155 -2.33 7.41 5.94
N PRO A 156 -2.24 6.26 6.63
CA PRO A 156 -3.39 5.38 6.83
C PRO A 156 -4.48 5.97 7.73
N GLU A 157 -4.13 6.82 8.69
CA GLU A 157 -5.05 7.44 9.65
C GLU A 157 -5.99 8.51 9.06
N ILE A 158 -5.65 9.07 7.90
CA ILE A 158 -6.46 10.07 7.20
C ILE A 158 -7.33 9.47 6.09
N ILE A 159 -7.27 8.14 5.87
CA ILE A 159 -8.04 7.45 4.85
C ILE A 159 -9.53 7.49 5.22
N GLN A 160 -10.34 8.02 4.32
CA GLN A 160 -11.80 8.09 4.47
C GLN A 160 -12.53 7.14 3.51
N GLU A 161 -11.82 6.64 2.50
CA GLU A 161 -12.34 5.68 1.53
C GLU A 161 -12.62 4.32 2.17
N LYS A 162 -13.47 3.53 1.50
CA LYS A 162 -13.77 2.17 1.95
C LYS A 162 -12.65 1.23 1.57
N TRP A 163 -12.28 0.37 2.51
CA TRP A 163 -11.33 -0.69 2.25
C TRP A 163 -12.00 -1.85 1.53
N MET A 164 -11.34 -2.39 0.51
CA MET A 164 -11.68 -3.67 -0.10
C MET A 164 -10.90 -4.76 0.61
N VAL A 165 -11.59 -5.79 1.11
CA VAL A 165 -10.97 -6.80 1.97
C VAL A 165 -11.39 -8.21 1.56
N TRP A 166 -10.45 -9.14 1.59
CA TRP A 166 -10.66 -10.54 1.27
C TRP A 166 -11.28 -11.29 2.44
N MET A 167 -12.43 -11.93 2.19
CA MET A 167 -13.25 -12.69 3.14
C MET A 167 -13.21 -14.19 2.84
N GLU A 168 -12.02 -14.71 2.52
CA GLU A 168 -11.74 -16.11 2.15
C GLU A 168 -12.36 -16.59 0.82
N THR A 169 -13.60 -16.20 0.53
CA THR A 169 -14.34 -16.59 -0.68
C THR A 169 -14.62 -15.42 -1.62
N SER A 170 -14.58 -14.19 -1.12
CA SER A 170 -14.99 -12.99 -1.87
C SER A 170 -14.31 -11.73 -1.35
N TRP A 171 -14.29 -10.69 -2.18
CA TRP A 171 -13.91 -9.34 -1.79
C TRP A 171 -15.13 -8.58 -1.27
N GLU A 172 -14.99 -7.89 -0.15
CA GLU A 172 -16.05 -7.12 0.48
C GLU A 172 -15.57 -5.71 0.86
N GLU A 173 -16.49 -4.75 0.82
CA GLU A 173 -16.24 -3.39 1.30
C GLU A 173 -16.33 -3.33 2.83
N SER A 174 -15.28 -2.83 3.48
CA SER A 174 -15.25 -2.54 4.91
C SER A 174 -15.20 -1.04 5.16
N ARG A 175 -16.20 -0.53 5.89
CA ARG A 175 -16.23 0.83 6.43
C ARG A 175 -15.68 0.92 7.86
N ARG A 176 -15.43 -0.23 8.49
CA ARG A 176 -15.05 -0.32 9.90
C ARG A 176 -13.55 -0.39 10.10
N LEU A 177 -12.78 -0.60 9.04
CA LEU A 177 -11.33 -0.67 9.11
C LEU A 177 -10.76 0.75 9.11
N LEU A 178 -10.31 1.18 10.29
CA LEU A 178 -9.82 2.53 10.56
C LEU A 178 -8.48 2.43 11.28
N PHE A 179 -7.57 3.34 10.95
CA PHE A 179 -6.28 3.47 11.63
C PHE A 179 -6.25 4.76 12.45
N ARG A 180 -5.61 4.69 13.63
CA ARG A 180 -5.39 5.85 14.49
C ARG A 180 -3.96 5.88 14.99
N GLY A 181 -3.35 7.06 15.00
CA GLY A 181 -2.05 7.26 15.64
C GLY A 181 -2.08 6.96 17.13
N VAL A 182 -1.04 6.29 17.64
CA VAL A 182 -0.83 6.12 19.07
C VAL A 182 0.15 7.18 19.54
N VAL A 183 -0.30 8.02 20.47
CA VAL A 183 0.52 9.07 21.09
C VAL A 183 1.10 8.53 22.40
N ASP A 184 2.41 8.66 22.62
CA ASP A 184 3.06 8.21 23.84
C ASP A 184 2.39 8.84 25.08
N GLY A 185 1.94 7.98 26.01
CA GLY A 185 1.22 8.39 27.22
C GLY A 185 -0.30 8.36 27.13
N ALA A 186 -0.89 8.05 25.96
CA ALA A 186 -2.30 7.68 25.87
C ALA A 186 -2.47 6.25 26.40
N GLU A 187 -2.90 6.14 27.66
CA GLU A 187 -3.24 4.88 28.30
C GLU A 187 -4.17 4.04 27.40
N GLU A 188 -3.86 2.75 27.41
CA GLU A 188 -4.55 1.63 26.79
C GLU A 188 -6.06 1.69 27.10
N TRP A 189 -6.85 2.28 26.19
CA TRP A 189 -8.31 2.17 26.27
C TRP A 189 -8.70 0.70 26.08
N ALA A 190 -8.97 0.05 27.22
CA ALA A 190 -9.78 -1.14 27.48
C ALA A 190 -9.95 -2.10 26.30
N VAL A 191 -9.15 -3.17 26.29
CA VAL A 191 -9.59 -4.45 25.73
C VAL A 191 -10.27 -5.21 26.86
N GLY A 192 -11.58 -5.42 26.75
CA GLY A 192 -12.32 -6.44 27.50
C GLY A 192 -13.21 -5.92 28.61
N ASP A 193 -14.44 -5.53 28.27
CA ASP A 193 -15.59 -5.73 29.17
C ASP A 193 -16.93 -5.68 28.40
N GLU A 194 -17.10 -6.52 27.37
CA GLU A 194 -18.42 -6.82 26.80
C GLU A 194 -18.45 -8.30 26.39
N ASP A 195 -18.48 -9.18 27.39
CA ASP A 195 -19.06 -10.53 27.30
C ASP A 195 -19.57 -10.89 28.72
N GLU A 196 -20.49 -10.08 29.26
CA GLU A 196 -21.45 -10.60 30.25
C GLU A 196 -22.55 -11.31 29.45
N GLU A 197 -22.37 -12.61 29.25
CA GLU A 197 -23.43 -13.53 28.87
C GLU A 197 -24.52 -13.46 29.97
N GLU A 198 -25.60 -12.73 29.72
CA GLU A 198 -26.85 -12.94 30.46
C GLU A 198 -27.35 -14.34 30.09
N GLU A 199 -26.99 -15.34 30.90
CA GLU A 199 -27.71 -16.60 30.92
C GLU A 199 -29.16 -16.30 31.34
N GLU A 200 -30.09 -16.40 30.39
CA GLU A 200 -31.52 -16.48 30.67
C GLU A 200 -31.78 -17.74 31.50
N ASP A 201 -31.98 -17.54 32.80
CA ASP A 201 -32.62 -18.49 33.72
C ASP A 201 -34.01 -18.85 33.17
N ASP A 202 -34.12 -20.00 32.50
CA ASP A 202 -35.41 -20.63 32.16
C ASP A 202 -35.71 -21.75 33.18
N ASP A 203 -36.07 -21.34 34.39
CA ASP A 203 -36.66 -22.17 35.45
C ASP A 203 -38.15 -21.79 35.62
N GLU A 204 -39.06 -22.45 34.86
CA GLU A 204 -40.36 -23.04 35.29
C GLU A 204 -41.28 -23.46 34.12
#